data_AF-A0A5B6V623-F1
#
_entry.id   AF-A0A5B6V623-F1
#
_cell.length_a   1.000
_cell.length_b   1.000
_cell.length_c   1.000
_cell.angle_alpha   90.00
_cell.angle_beta   90.00
_cell.angle_gamma   90.00
#
_symmetry.space_group_name_H-M   'P 1'
#
loop_
_entity.id
_entity.type
_entity.pdbx_description
1 polymer ?
#
loop_
_entity_poly.entity_id
_entity_poly.type
_entity_poly.pdbx_seq_one_letter_code
_entity_poly.pdbx_strand_id
1 'polypeptide(L)'
;MVSTTISTKIFLLFCLLFSPGRGVSKKVDISSEQKDITTPITTMPTIIPTTTPTSSSPVLNPTSNPDTASPMIMTPMTMAPATTTSGGLGGSWCVASQSASERAVQVALDYACGHGGADCAAIQPGGMCYNPNTVHAHASYAFNSYFRKNPVPSSCNFGGTAVTTNIDPSSGTCQYQSTR
;
A
#
# COMPACT_ATOMS: atom_id res chain seq x y z
N MET A 1 -32.79 41.03 28.14
CA MET A 1 -32.30 41.43 26.80
C MET A 1 -30.80 41.73 26.83
N VAL A 2 -29.95 40.77 27.25
CA VAL A 2 -28.49 41.00 27.44
C VAL A 2 -27.61 39.94 26.74
N SER A 3 -28.16 38.78 26.37
CA SER A 3 -27.35 37.66 25.82
C SER A 3 -27.03 37.75 24.33
N THR A 4 -27.73 38.56 23.53
CA THR A 4 -27.53 38.57 22.06
C THR A 4 -26.39 39.51 21.62
N THR A 5 -25.99 40.48 22.43
CA THR A 5 -25.00 41.52 22.06
C THR A 5 -23.54 41.05 22.21
N ILE A 6 -23.27 40.05 23.05
CA ILE A 6 -21.91 39.54 23.30
C ILE A 6 -21.40 38.67 22.14
N SER A 7 -22.29 37.91 21.50
CA SER A 7 -21.94 37.03 20.38
C SER A 7 -21.51 37.81 19.13
N THR A 8 -22.15 38.94 18.84
CA THR A 8 -21.84 39.75 17.64
C THR A 8 -20.52 40.52 17.77
N LYS A 9 -20.13 40.92 18.99
CA LYS A 9 -18.87 41.65 19.22
C LYS A 9 -17.62 40.76 19.10
N ILE A 10 -17.73 39.46 19.41
CA ILE A 10 -16.63 38.50 19.27
C ILE A 10 -16.36 38.15 17.81
N PHE A 11 -17.41 38.07 16.98
CA PHE A 11 -17.25 37.77 15.55
C PHE A 11 -16.58 38.92 14.79
N LEU A 12 -16.83 40.18 15.17
CA LEU A 12 -16.18 41.35 14.56
C LEU A 12 -14.71 41.51 14.96
N LEU A 13 -14.31 41.04 16.15
CA LEU A 13 -12.91 41.09 16.56
C LEU A 13 -12.03 40.06 15.83
N PHE A 14 -12.60 38.93 15.39
CA PHE A 14 -11.84 37.88 14.71
C PHE A 14 -11.56 38.17 13.22
N CYS A 15 -12.38 39.00 12.56
CA CYS A 15 -12.15 39.38 11.16
C CYS A 15 -11.02 40.41 10.96
N LEU A 16 -10.60 41.14 11.99
CA LEU A 16 -9.51 42.13 11.88
C LEU A 16 -8.11 41.54 12.09
N LEU A 17 -7.99 40.28 12.55
CA LEU A 17 -6.70 39.66 12.87
C LEU A 17 -6.20 38.64 11.84
N PHE A 18 -7.03 38.23 10.86
CA PHE A 18 -6.62 37.32 9.79
C PHE A 18 -6.62 38.02 8.43
N SER A 19 -5.60 38.86 8.21
CA SER A 19 -5.17 39.24 6.85
C SER A 19 -3.77 38.69 6.60
N PRO A 20 -3.60 37.57 5.87
CA PRO A 20 -2.34 37.26 5.24
C PRO A 20 -2.21 38.07 3.95
N GLY A 21 -1.23 38.97 3.97
CA GLY A 21 -1.00 40.00 2.97
C GLY A 21 -0.53 39.51 1.60
N ARG A 22 -0.65 40.44 0.65
CA ARG A 22 -0.09 40.42 -0.71
C ARG A 22 1.42 40.16 -0.69
N GLY A 23 1.85 39.06 -1.29
CA GLY A 23 3.25 38.76 -1.60
C GLY A 23 3.55 38.87 -3.10
N VAL A 24 3.99 40.05 -3.51
CA VAL A 24 4.92 40.41 -4.61
C VAL A 24 5.14 39.43 -5.77
N SER A 25 4.73 39.89 -6.95
CA SER A 25 5.18 39.44 -8.27
C SER A 25 6.63 39.87 -8.51
N LYS A 26 7.54 38.93 -8.83
CA LYS A 26 8.87 39.25 -9.36
C LYS A 26 8.98 38.74 -10.80
N LYS A 27 8.93 39.71 -11.72
CA LYS A 27 9.38 39.67 -13.09
C LYS A 27 10.91 39.51 -13.08
N VAL A 28 11.44 38.56 -13.87
CA VAL A 28 12.86 38.55 -14.24
C VAL A 28 12.91 38.57 -15.75
N ASP A 29 13.52 39.64 -16.24
CA ASP A 29 13.67 40.02 -17.63
C ASP A 29 14.66 39.13 -18.38
N ILE A 30 14.28 38.81 -19.61
CA ILE A 30 15.07 38.16 -20.65
C ILE A 30 16.12 39.17 -21.13
N SER A 31 17.41 38.86 -20.97
CA SER A 31 18.50 39.59 -21.62
C SER A 31 19.28 38.64 -22.51
N SER A 32 19.14 38.90 -23.80
CA SER A 32 19.90 38.32 -24.90
C SER A 32 21.36 38.71 -24.79
N GLU A 33 22.28 37.73 -24.81
CA GLU A 33 23.57 37.93 -25.47
C GLU A 33 23.86 36.72 -26.36
N GLN A 34 24.13 37.06 -27.61
CA GLN A 34 24.34 36.22 -28.76
C GLN A 34 25.86 36.12 -29.02
N LYS A 35 26.39 34.90 -29.11
CA LYS A 35 27.71 34.61 -29.72
C LYS A 35 27.70 33.14 -30.18
N ASP A 36 27.30 32.88 -31.43
CA ASP A 36 28.15 32.73 -32.62
C ASP A 36 28.79 31.32 -32.77
N ILE A 37 28.09 30.50 -33.57
CA ILE A 37 28.48 29.55 -34.65
C ILE A 37 29.69 28.58 -34.47
N THR A 38 29.40 27.33 -34.85
CA THR A 38 30.27 26.31 -35.52
C THR A 38 30.83 25.18 -34.65
N THR A 39 30.30 23.98 -34.93
CA THR A 39 30.74 22.62 -34.57
C THR A 39 32.25 22.38 -34.73
N PRO A 40 32.84 21.43 -33.98
CA PRO A 40 32.95 20.07 -34.52
C PRO A 40 32.66 18.94 -33.51
N ILE A 41 32.19 17.82 -34.08
CA ILE A 41 32.06 16.49 -33.48
C ILE A 41 33.45 16.00 -33.06
N THR A 42 33.67 15.62 -31.79
CA THR A 42 34.73 14.69 -31.37
C THR A 42 34.43 14.13 -29.97
N THR A 43 34.11 12.85 -29.97
CA THR A 43 34.51 11.78 -29.04
C THR A 43 34.63 12.10 -27.54
N MET A 44 33.74 11.52 -26.73
CA MET A 44 34.02 11.25 -25.31
C MET A 44 33.92 9.76 -24.97
N PRO A 45 34.71 9.29 -23.98
CA PRO A 45 35.06 7.88 -23.77
C PRO A 45 34.05 7.11 -22.93
N THR A 46 34.07 5.79 -23.15
CA THR A 46 33.51 4.73 -22.29
C THR A 46 33.87 4.91 -20.82
N ILE A 47 32.86 4.96 -19.94
CA ILE A 47 32.98 4.51 -18.55
C ILE A 47 31.65 3.93 -18.06
N ILE A 48 31.71 2.66 -17.67
CA ILE A 48 30.69 1.87 -16.96
C ILE A 48 30.70 2.31 -15.48
N PRO A 49 29.53 2.40 -14.81
CA PRO A 49 29.26 1.44 -13.75
C PRO A 49 27.83 0.89 -13.76
N THR A 50 27.81 -0.44 -13.78
CA THR A 50 26.84 -1.41 -13.27
C THR A 50 25.86 -0.90 -12.19
N THR A 51 24.55 -1.06 -12.43
CA THR A 51 23.61 -1.76 -11.53
C THR A 51 22.37 -2.21 -12.31
N THR A 52 22.38 -3.46 -12.71
CA THR A 52 21.27 -4.17 -13.34
C THR A 52 20.10 -4.32 -12.35
N PRO A 53 18.84 -4.06 -12.73
CA PRO A 53 17.70 -4.60 -11.99
C PRO A 53 17.63 -6.10 -12.25
N THR A 54 17.92 -6.91 -11.24
CA THR A 54 17.79 -8.37 -11.31
C THR A 54 16.31 -8.74 -11.43
N SER A 55 15.83 -8.86 -12.67
CA SER A 55 14.64 -9.64 -13.00
C SER A 55 15.00 -11.12 -12.87
N SER A 56 14.77 -11.70 -11.70
CA SER A 56 14.87 -13.15 -11.53
C SER A 56 13.62 -13.80 -12.11
N SER A 57 13.71 -14.17 -13.38
CA SER A 57 12.86 -15.21 -13.97
C SER A 57 13.27 -16.56 -13.34
N PRO A 58 12.35 -17.41 -12.85
CA PRO A 58 12.71 -18.78 -12.51
C PRO A 58 12.92 -19.60 -13.78
N VAL A 59 14.11 -20.18 -13.86
CA VAL A 59 14.55 -21.16 -14.85
C VAL A 59 13.63 -22.38 -14.83
N LEU A 60 13.15 -22.77 -16.01
CA LEU A 60 12.55 -24.07 -16.27
C LEU A 60 13.60 -25.16 -16.00
N ASN A 61 13.35 -26.04 -15.02
CA ASN A 61 14.12 -27.27 -14.87
C ASN A 61 13.34 -28.44 -15.51
N PRO A 62 13.75 -28.94 -16.69
CA PRO A 62 13.19 -30.15 -17.27
C PRO A 62 13.99 -31.34 -16.75
N THR A 63 13.43 -32.07 -15.79
CA THR A 63 13.83 -33.46 -15.57
C THR A 63 12.58 -34.25 -15.27
N SER A 64 12.03 -34.80 -16.34
CA SER A 64 11.06 -35.88 -16.32
C SER A 64 11.64 -37.06 -15.55
N ASN A 65 10.80 -37.69 -14.72
CA ASN A 65 10.50 -39.12 -14.90
C ASN A 65 9.18 -39.51 -14.20
N PRO A 66 8.52 -40.58 -14.67
CA PRO A 66 7.05 -40.72 -14.67
C PRO A 66 6.53 -41.80 -13.71
N ASP A 67 5.23 -41.70 -13.43
CA ASP A 67 4.30 -42.74 -12.96
C ASP A 67 4.70 -43.64 -11.78
N THR A 68 4.12 -43.35 -10.61
CA THR A 68 3.58 -44.41 -9.74
C THR A 68 2.11 -44.11 -9.46
N ALA A 69 1.25 -44.68 -10.30
CA ALA A 69 -0.18 -44.78 -10.03
C ALA A 69 -0.42 -45.62 -8.76
N SER A 70 -1.13 -45.04 -7.79
CA SER A 70 -1.89 -45.78 -6.78
C SER A 70 -3.07 -44.94 -6.32
N PRO A 71 -4.16 -45.58 -5.87
CA PRO A 71 -5.50 -45.24 -6.32
C PRO A 71 -6.04 -43.96 -5.68
N MET A 72 -6.76 -43.20 -6.50
CA MET A 72 -7.61 -42.08 -6.09
C MET A 72 -8.72 -42.61 -5.18
N ILE A 73 -8.54 -42.52 -3.87
CA ILE A 73 -9.66 -42.53 -2.93
C ILE A 73 -10.25 -41.13 -3.00
N MET A 74 -11.46 -41.03 -3.54
CA MET A 74 -12.27 -39.81 -3.50
C MET A 74 -12.71 -39.56 -2.05
N THR A 75 -11.81 -39.02 -1.23
CA THR A 75 -12.21 -38.33 -0.01
C THR A 75 -12.75 -36.97 -0.41
N PRO A 76 -13.94 -36.54 0.06
CA PRO A 76 -14.38 -35.18 -0.17
C PRO A 76 -13.35 -34.24 0.47
N MET A 77 -12.73 -33.38 -0.33
CA MET A 77 -12.04 -32.21 0.22
C MET A 77 -13.11 -31.32 0.81
N THR A 78 -13.40 -31.53 2.09
CA THR A 78 -14.17 -30.63 2.93
C THR A 78 -13.49 -29.26 2.79
N MET A 79 -14.17 -28.30 2.16
CA MET A 79 -13.84 -26.89 2.33
C MET A 79 -13.92 -26.64 3.82
N ALA A 80 -12.79 -26.65 4.52
CA ALA A 80 -12.75 -26.27 5.92
C ALA A 80 -13.22 -24.82 5.97
N PRO A 81 -14.33 -24.49 6.65
CA PRO A 81 -14.52 -23.12 7.06
C PRO A 81 -13.34 -22.80 7.99
N ALA A 82 -12.68 -21.68 7.78
CA ALA A 82 -11.73 -21.17 8.74
C ALA A 82 -12.48 -20.92 10.06
N THR A 83 -12.47 -21.92 10.95
CA THR A 83 -12.93 -21.79 12.34
C THR A 83 -11.83 -22.27 13.26
N THR A 84 -10.94 -21.36 13.61
CA THR A 84 -10.26 -21.37 14.89
C THR A 84 -10.89 -20.28 15.74
N THR A 85 -11.81 -20.70 16.60
CA THR A 85 -12.44 -19.89 17.65
C THR A 85 -11.38 -19.35 18.61
N SER A 86 -11.20 -18.04 18.60
CA SER A 86 -10.92 -17.26 19.82
C SER A 86 -11.63 -15.92 19.67
N GLY A 87 -12.77 -15.80 20.36
CA GLY A 87 -13.57 -14.59 20.38
C GLY A 87 -12.85 -13.49 21.13
N GLY A 88 -12.36 -12.50 20.40
CA GLY A 88 -12.17 -11.15 20.92
C GLY A 88 -13.47 -10.37 20.76
N LEU A 89 -13.91 -9.70 21.82
CA LEU A 89 -15.07 -8.80 21.80
C LEU A 89 -14.87 -7.68 20.77
N GLY A 90 -15.29 -7.94 19.53
CA GLY A 90 -15.61 -6.96 18.51
C GLY A 90 -14.42 -6.35 17.76
N GLY A 91 -13.77 -7.11 16.88
CA GLY A 91 -12.87 -6.56 15.85
C GLY A 91 -13.16 -7.17 14.48
N SER A 92 -12.96 -6.39 13.42
CA SER A 92 -12.87 -6.92 12.06
C SER A 92 -11.54 -6.50 11.46
N TRP A 93 -10.93 -7.42 10.73
CA TRP A 93 -9.68 -7.22 10.01
C TRP A 93 -9.87 -7.57 8.55
N CYS A 94 -9.04 -6.97 7.71
CA CYS A 94 -8.99 -7.31 6.29
C CYS A 94 -7.66 -7.98 5.98
N VAL A 95 -7.69 -9.21 5.49
CA VAL A 95 -6.50 -9.99 5.15
C VAL A 95 -6.52 -10.43 3.70
N ALA A 96 -5.35 -10.72 3.12
CA ALA A 96 -5.28 -11.25 1.77
C ALA A 96 -5.91 -12.65 1.70
N SER A 97 -6.59 -12.97 0.60
CA SER A 97 -7.22 -14.28 0.41
C SER A 97 -6.17 -15.31 0.00
N GLN A 98 -6.16 -16.48 0.66
CA GLN A 98 -5.26 -17.58 0.30
C GLN A 98 -5.55 -18.19 -1.07
N SER A 99 -6.77 -18.00 -1.60
CA SER A 99 -7.19 -18.49 -2.92
C SER A 99 -6.82 -17.54 -4.06
N ALA A 100 -6.36 -16.32 -3.74
CA ALA A 100 -6.00 -15.34 -4.75
C ALA A 100 -4.60 -15.62 -5.33
N SER A 101 -4.44 -15.40 -6.64
CA SER A 101 -3.13 -15.50 -7.27
C SER A 101 -2.17 -14.43 -6.74
N GLU A 102 -0.90 -14.78 -6.54
CA GLU A 102 0.11 -13.85 -6.02
C GLU A 102 0.22 -12.57 -6.86
N ARG A 103 0.11 -12.69 -8.19
CA ARG A 103 0.10 -11.53 -9.10
C ARG A 103 -1.07 -10.58 -8.83
N ALA A 104 -2.27 -11.11 -8.61
CA ALA A 104 -3.43 -10.28 -8.32
C ALA A 104 -3.29 -9.59 -6.95
N VAL A 105 -2.76 -10.32 -5.96
CA VAL A 105 -2.47 -9.76 -4.63
C VAL A 105 -1.42 -8.65 -4.72
N GLN A 106 -0.38 -8.82 -5.53
CA GLN A 106 0.66 -7.81 -5.74
C GLN A 106 0.08 -6.51 -6.32
N VAL A 107 -0.73 -6.60 -7.38
CA VAL A 107 -1.38 -5.43 -7.98
C VAL A 107 -2.29 -4.71 -6.98
N ALA A 108 -3.04 -5.46 -6.18
CA ALA A 108 -3.88 -4.91 -5.14
C ALA A 108 -3.06 -4.26 -4.01
N LEU A 109 -1.91 -4.84 -3.64
CA LEU A 109 -0.97 -4.29 -2.66
C LEU A 109 -0.37 -2.96 -3.14
N ASP A 110 0.09 -2.92 -4.39
CA ASP A 110 0.61 -1.70 -5.03
C ASP A 110 -0.46 -0.60 -5.06
N TYR A 111 -1.71 -0.95 -5.36
CA TYR A 111 -2.83 -0.02 -5.25
C TYR A 111 -3.04 0.46 -3.81
N ALA A 112 -3.07 -0.44 -2.82
CA ALA A 112 -3.31 -0.10 -1.43
C ALA A 112 -2.29 0.92 -0.91
N CYS A 113 -0.99 0.67 -1.16
CA CYS A 113 0.09 1.55 -0.72
C CYS A 113 0.22 2.85 -1.53
N GLY A 114 -0.14 2.81 -2.81
CA GLY A 114 -0.12 3.99 -3.68
C GLY A 114 -1.40 4.81 -3.55
N HIS A 115 -2.38 4.49 -4.40
CA HIS A 115 -3.61 5.27 -4.54
C HIS A 115 -4.60 5.07 -3.40
N GLY A 116 -4.60 3.90 -2.74
CA GLY A 116 -5.50 3.57 -1.64
C GLY A 116 -5.14 4.28 -0.33
N GLY A 117 -3.92 4.81 -0.20
CA GLY A 117 -3.48 5.54 1.00
C GLY A 117 -3.39 4.66 2.25
N ALA A 118 -3.14 3.35 2.10
CA ALA A 118 -2.78 2.47 3.20
C ALA A 118 -1.44 2.89 3.83
N ASP A 119 -1.27 2.66 5.13
CA ASP A 119 0.05 2.79 5.74
C ASP A 119 0.85 1.50 5.49
N CYS A 120 1.87 1.62 4.63
CA CYS A 120 2.75 0.52 4.26
C CYS A 120 4.15 0.65 4.85
N ALA A 121 4.40 1.57 5.78
CA ALA A 121 5.73 1.76 6.37
C ALA A 121 6.18 0.52 7.16
N ALA A 122 5.27 -0.14 7.87
CA ALA A 122 5.59 -1.31 8.69
C ALA A 122 5.97 -2.56 7.88
N ILE A 123 5.60 -2.63 6.59
CA ILE A 123 5.92 -3.75 5.69
C ILE A 123 7.13 -3.46 4.79
N GLN A 124 7.72 -2.27 4.87
CA GLN A 124 8.97 -1.98 4.16
C GLN A 124 10.16 -2.71 4.81
N PRO A 125 11.27 -2.89 4.09
CA PRO A 125 12.50 -3.42 4.68
C PRO A 125 12.88 -2.68 5.97
N GLY A 126 13.07 -3.44 7.05
CA GLY A 126 13.35 -2.89 8.39
C GLY A 126 12.11 -2.56 9.23
N GLY A 127 10.90 -2.72 8.68
CA GLY A 127 9.64 -2.55 9.41
C GLY A 127 9.26 -3.77 10.28
N MET A 128 8.39 -3.54 11.27
CA MET A 128 7.95 -4.56 12.24
C MET A 128 7.12 -5.71 11.63
N CYS A 129 6.53 -5.48 10.45
CA CYS A 129 5.70 -6.40 9.68
C CYS A 129 6.37 -6.85 8.37
N TYR A 130 7.67 -6.60 8.22
CA TYR A 130 8.40 -7.06 7.03
C TYR A 130 8.50 -8.58 6.96
N ASN A 131 8.58 -9.26 8.12
CA ASN A 131 8.67 -10.71 8.19
C ASN A 131 7.30 -11.34 8.53
N PRO A 132 6.88 -12.39 7.79
CA PRO A 132 7.59 -13.01 6.66
C PRO A 132 7.59 -12.12 5.41
N ASN A 133 8.71 -12.11 4.67
CA ASN A 133 8.87 -11.33 3.43
C ASN A 133 8.15 -12.01 2.26
N THR A 134 6.82 -12.03 2.32
CA THR A 134 5.96 -12.56 1.28
C THR A 134 4.93 -11.52 0.88
N VAL A 135 4.56 -11.51 -0.40
CA VAL A 135 3.55 -10.60 -0.96
C VAL A 135 2.24 -10.70 -0.18
N HIS A 136 1.86 -11.91 0.20
CA HIS A 136 0.62 -12.18 0.92
C HIS A 136 0.61 -11.57 2.34
N ALA A 137 1.73 -11.66 3.06
CA ALA A 137 1.85 -11.10 4.41
C ALA A 137 1.86 -9.56 4.37
N HIS A 138 2.62 -8.98 3.43
CA HIS A 138 2.64 -7.55 3.21
C HIS A 138 1.27 -7.00 2.79
N ALA A 139 0.60 -7.70 1.86
CA ALA A 139 -0.74 -7.34 1.41
C ALA A 139 -1.78 -7.41 2.53
N SER A 140 -1.74 -8.44 3.37
CA SER A 140 -2.66 -8.55 4.51
C SER A 140 -2.56 -7.33 5.43
N TYR A 141 -1.34 -6.89 5.76
CA TYR A 141 -1.16 -5.70 6.59
C TYR A 141 -1.64 -4.42 5.90
N ALA A 142 -1.31 -4.23 4.63
CA ALA A 142 -1.73 -3.06 3.85
C ALA A 142 -3.26 -3.00 3.70
N PHE A 143 -3.91 -4.12 3.40
CA PHE A 143 -5.36 -4.23 3.28
C PHE A 143 -6.05 -3.92 4.61
N ASN A 144 -5.51 -4.41 5.73
CA ASN A 144 -6.03 -4.08 7.04
C ASN A 144 -5.90 -2.57 7.35
N SER A 145 -4.73 -2.00 7.05
CA SER A 145 -4.47 -0.56 7.23
C SER A 145 -5.45 0.31 6.43
N TYR A 146 -5.74 -0.08 5.19
CA TYR A 146 -6.78 0.56 4.37
C TYR A 146 -8.19 0.39 4.94
N PHE A 147 -8.54 -0.83 5.36
CA PHE A 147 -9.85 -1.17 5.90
C PHE A 147 -10.17 -0.43 7.20
N ARG A 148 -9.17 -0.16 8.03
CA ARG A 148 -9.33 0.67 9.24
C ARG A 148 -9.74 2.09 8.96
N LYS A 149 -9.23 2.67 7.87
CA LYS A 149 -9.62 4.01 7.43
C LYS A 149 -11.00 4.00 6.77
N ASN A 150 -11.43 2.87 6.23
CA ASN A 150 -12.68 2.70 5.49
C ASN A 150 -13.42 1.41 5.91
N PRO A 151 -14.03 1.36 7.12
CA PRO A 151 -14.60 0.15 7.73
C PRO A 151 -15.95 -0.24 7.11
N VAL A 152 -16.04 -0.26 5.78
CA VAL A 152 -17.19 -0.74 5.03
C VAL A 152 -16.88 -2.11 4.46
N PRO A 153 -17.83 -3.07 4.44
CA PRO A 153 -17.56 -4.43 3.98
C PRO A 153 -16.97 -4.51 2.56
N SER A 154 -17.35 -3.58 1.67
CA SER A 154 -16.84 -3.50 0.29
C SER A 154 -15.39 -3.05 0.18
N SER A 155 -14.83 -2.39 1.20
CA SER A 155 -13.43 -1.96 1.22
C SER A 155 -12.45 -3.12 1.29
N CYS A 156 -12.87 -4.25 1.89
CA CYS A 156 -12.07 -5.46 1.99
C CYS A 156 -12.34 -6.43 0.84
N ASN A 157 -12.45 -5.92 -0.39
CA ASN A 157 -12.63 -6.77 -1.57
C ASN A 157 -11.35 -6.83 -2.42
N PHE A 158 -10.70 -5.69 -2.69
CA PHE A 158 -9.48 -5.59 -3.51
C PHE A 158 -9.55 -6.37 -4.84
N GLY A 159 -10.73 -6.44 -5.47
CA GLY A 159 -10.93 -7.24 -6.70
C GLY A 159 -11.03 -8.75 -6.44
N GLY A 160 -11.45 -9.15 -5.25
CA GLY A 160 -11.56 -10.54 -4.81
C GLY A 160 -10.28 -11.11 -4.18
N THR A 161 -9.26 -10.28 -3.94
CA THR A 161 -7.97 -10.73 -3.38
C THR A 161 -7.88 -10.57 -1.87
N ALA A 162 -8.92 -10.06 -1.22
CA ALA A 162 -8.97 -9.87 0.22
C ALA A 162 -10.28 -10.40 0.82
N VAL A 163 -10.24 -10.74 2.11
CA VAL A 163 -11.38 -11.23 2.89
C VAL A 163 -11.40 -10.60 4.27
N THR A 164 -12.60 -10.29 4.74
CA THR A 164 -12.80 -9.82 6.12
C THR A 164 -12.79 -11.01 7.07
N THR A 165 -12.06 -10.88 8.17
CA THR A 165 -12.01 -11.88 9.24
C THR A 165 -12.36 -11.23 10.59
N ASN A 166 -12.92 -12.03 11.49
CA ASN A 166 -13.16 -11.66 12.89
C ASN A 166 -12.14 -12.30 13.84
N ILE A 167 -11.09 -12.91 13.28
CA ILE A 167 -9.98 -13.51 14.02
C ILE A 167 -8.77 -12.60 13.81
N ASP A 168 -8.12 -12.22 14.91
CA ASP A 168 -6.91 -11.39 14.87
C ASP A 168 -5.79 -12.12 14.09
N PRO A 169 -5.33 -11.58 12.95
CA PRO A 169 -4.25 -12.19 12.15
C PRO A 169 -2.84 -11.80 12.63
N SER A 170 -2.71 -11.12 13.77
CA SER A 170 -1.43 -10.73 14.35
C SER A 170 -0.51 -11.92 14.60
N SER A 171 0.77 -11.77 14.24
CA SER A 171 1.78 -12.80 14.44
C SER A 171 3.14 -12.19 14.75
N GLY A 172 3.82 -12.71 15.78
CA GLY A 172 5.14 -12.25 16.19
C GLY A 172 5.16 -10.75 16.52
N THR A 173 6.02 -9.99 15.84
CA THR A 173 6.13 -8.53 16.01
C THR A 173 5.10 -7.76 15.19
N CYS A 174 4.41 -8.41 14.25
CA CYS A 174 3.44 -7.77 13.40
C CYS A 174 2.04 -7.79 14.03
N GLN A 175 1.58 -6.62 14.50
CA GLN A 175 0.27 -6.47 15.10
C GLN A 175 -0.71 -5.78 14.15
N TYR A 176 -1.88 -6.40 14.01
CA TYR A 176 -2.98 -5.93 13.19
C TYR A 176 -4.01 -5.25 14.06
N GLN A 177 -4.25 -3.97 13.77
CA GLN A 177 -5.21 -3.18 14.51
C GLN A 177 -6.64 -3.52 14.05
N SER A 178 -7.60 -3.59 14.98
CA SER A 178 -9.03 -3.78 14.67
C SER A 178 -9.67 -2.51 14.11
N THR A 179 -10.84 -2.67 13.48
CA THR A 179 -11.74 -1.56 13.07
C THR A 179 -12.71 -1.06 14.14
N ARG A 180 -12.79 -1.73 15.30
CA ARG A 180 -13.66 -1.36 16.42
C ARG A 180 -12.86 -0.93 17.63
#